data_AF-A0A6G1G075-F1
#
_entry.id   AF-A0A6G1G075-F1
#
_cell.length_a   1.000
_cell.length_b   1.000
_cell.length_c   1.000
_cell.angle_alpha   90.00
_cell.angle_beta   90.00
_cell.angle_gamma   90.00
#
_symmetry.space_group_name_H-M   'P 1'
#
loop_
_entity.id
_entity.type
_entity.pdbx_description
1 polymer ?
#
loop_
_entity_poly.entity_id
_entity_poly.type
_entity_poly.pdbx_seq_one_letter_code
_entity_poly.pdbx_strand_id
1 'polypeptide(L)'
;MERQITPDRPIRREEYTTIQKSRFFEAYDSRTADQPLSDILRKLDLPRRTANYWLSQRRRIGKEAYRRTRPNSDRLGRRRAITSPQLDAIVSSQNPIRELPYEANITHFNLDITTGRALHNNLKDRRDAGRFVEQQGKPVSPRNRRLREDYGRFGREQPLIGY
;
A
#
# COMPACT_ATOMS: atom_id res chain seq x y z
N MET A 1 15.26 2.70 -49.00
CA MET A 1 15.41 2.73 -47.53
C MET A 1 14.15 3.33 -46.94
N GLU A 2 13.22 2.50 -46.49
CA GLU A 2 11.97 2.96 -45.85
C GLU A 2 12.28 3.52 -44.45
N ARG A 3 11.80 4.74 -44.16
CA ARG A 3 11.96 5.38 -42.86
C ARG A 3 11.00 4.73 -41.87
N GLN A 4 11.53 4.14 -40.81
CA GLN A 4 10.72 3.63 -39.69
C GLN A 4 10.04 4.81 -38.99
N ILE A 5 8.75 4.99 -39.23
CA ILE A 5 7.91 5.98 -38.55
C ILE A 5 7.71 5.48 -37.12
N THR A 6 8.33 6.14 -36.15
CA THR A 6 8.05 5.89 -34.73
C THR A 6 6.68 6.50 -34.43
N PRO A 7 5.72 5.75 -33.86
CA PRO A 7 4.39 6.27 -33.62
C PRO A 7 4.41 7.40 -32.57
N ASP A 8 3.70 8.50 -32.82
CA ASP A 8 3.60 9.68 -31.94
C ASP A 8 3.05 9.38 -30.54
N ARG A 9 2.43 8.22 -30.36
CA ARG A 9 1.92 7.77 -29.06
C ARG A 9 2.28 6.30 -28.83
N PRO A 10 2.62 5.92 -27.60
CA PRO A 10 2.78 4.51 -27.26
C PRO A 10 1.47 3.78 -27.57
N ILE A 11 1.55 2.71 -28.36
CA ILE A 11 0.42 1.83 -28.64
C ILE A 11 -0.13 1.37 -27.29
N ARG A 12 -1.30 1.90 -26.90
CA ARG A 12 -2.00 1.45 -25.69
C ARG A 12 -2.38 0.01 -25.93
N ARG A 13 -1.74 -0.92 -25.21
CA ARG A 13 -2.22 -2.30 -25.14
C ARG A 13 -3.58 -2.23 -24.48
N GLU A 14 -4.64 -2.51 -25.22
CA GLU A 14 -5.93 -2.80 -24.61
C GLU A 14 -5.73 -4.02 -23.70
N GLU A 15 -5.74 -3.76 -22.40
CA GLU A 15 -5.73 -4.84 -21.42
C GLU A 15 -7.07 -5.56 -21.53
N TYR A 16 -7.03 -6.82 -22.00
CA TYR A 16 -8.20 -7.68 -22.03
C TYR A 16 -8.89 -7.70 -20.66
N THR A 17 -10.22 -7.59 -20.69
CA THR A 17 -11.02 -7.54 -19.47
C THR A 17 -11.02 -8.88 -18.75
N THR A 18 -11.30 -8.87 -17.44
CA THR A 18 -11.49 -10.10 -16.65
C THR A 18 -12.57 -10.99 -17.26
N ILE A 19 -13.62 -10.41 -17.85
CA ILE A 19 -14.71 -11.13 -18.53
C ILE A 19 -14.18 -11.94 -19.72
N GLN A 20 -13.37 -11.34 -20.60
CA GLN A 20 -12.80 -12.04 -21.75
C GLN A 20 -11.91 -13.20 -21.33
N LYS A 21 -11.11 -13.01 -20.27
CA LYS A 21 -10.23 -14.03 -19.72
C LYS A 21 -11.00 -15.19 -19.10
N SER A 22 -12.07 -14.91 -18.34
CA SER A 22 -12.96 -15.94 -17.79
C SER A 22 -13.65 -16.73 -18.90
N ARG A 23 -14.23 -16.06 -19.90
CA ARG A 23 -14.88 -16.72 -21.05
C ARG A 23 -13.92 -17.63 -21.81
N PHE A 24 -12.67 -17.21 -21.97
CA PHE A 24 -11.63 -18.04 -22.57
C PHE A 24 -11.38 -19.31 -21.77
N PHE A 25 -11.18 -19.20 -20.46
CA PHE A 25 -10.89 -20.38 -19.65
C PHE A 25 -12.10 -21.30 -19.50
N GLU A 26 -13.31 -20.76 -19.38
CA GLU A 26 -14.56 -21.54 -19.43
C GLU A 26 -14.65 -22.35 -20.73
N ALA A 27 -14.47 -21.69 -21.88
CA ALA A 27 -14.50 -22.36 -23.18
C ALA A 27 -13.36 -23.37 -23.36
N TYR A 28 -12.18 -23.10 -22.78
CA TYR A 28 -11.03 -24.00 -22.81
C TYR A 28 -11.23 -25.23 -21.92
N ASP A 29 -11.90 -25.07 -20.77
CA ASP A 29 -12.19 -26.16 -19.84
C ASP A 29 -13.36 -27.02 -20.30
N SER A 30 -14.36 -26.42 -20.93
CA SER A 30 -15.54 -27.12 -21.46
C SER A 30 -15.32 -27.72 -22.85
N ARG A 31 -14.11 -27.65 -23.41
CA ARG A 31 -13.84 -28.10 -24.78
C ARG A 31 -13.86 -29.62 -24.87
N THR A 32 -14.40 -30.14 -25.96
CA THR A 32 -14.24 -31.57 -26.31
C THR A 32 -12.81 -31.84 -26.75
N ALA A 33 -12.35 -33.09 -26.65
CA ALA A 33 -10.98 -33.47 -27.03
C ALA A 33 -10.65 -33.10 -28.49
N ASP A 34 -11.65 -33.15 -29.36
CA ASP A 34 -11.52 -32.85 -30.79
C ASP A 34 -11.59 -31.35 -31.12
N GLN A 35 -11.96 -30.50 -30.16
CA GLN A 35 -12.09 -29.06 -30.41
C GLN A 35 -10.71 -28.37 -30.36
N PRO A 36 -10.20 -27.85 -31.50
CA PRO A 36 -8.91 -27.21 -31.53
C PRO A 36 -8.96 -25.84 -30.83
N LEU A 37 -7.83 -25.43 -30.26
CA LEU A 37 -7.71 -24.12 -29.60
C LEU A 37 -8.05 -22.97 -30.57
N SER A 38 -7.73 -23.10 -31.85
CA SER A 38 -8.03 -22.10 -32.89
C SER A 38 -9.52 -21.76 -32.98
N ASP A 39 -10.41 -22.74 -32.76
CA ASP A 39 -11.85 -22.50 -32.83
C ASP A 39 -12.35 -21.65 -31.66
N ILE A 40 -11.82 -21.91 -30.46
CA ILE A 40 -12.10 -21.10 -29.27
C ILE A 40 -11.62 -19.66 -29.48
N LEU A 41 -10.42 -19.49 -30.05
CA LEU A 41 -9.84 -18.18 -30.33
C LEU A 41 -10.64 -17.41 -31.37
N ARG A 42 -11.08 -18.08 -32.44
CA ARG A 42 -11.94 -17.48 -33.47
C ARG A 42 -13.29 -17.06 -32.89
N LYS A 43 -13.89 -17.88 -32.03
CA LYS A 43 -15.19 -17.57 -31.39
C LYS A 43 -15.11 -16.37 -30.44
N LEU A 44 -13.97 -16.19 -29.77
CA LEU A 44 -13.76 -15.14 -28.77
C LEU A 44 -13.00 -13.91 -29.30
N ASP A 45 -12.65 -13.91 -30.59
CA ASP A 45 -11.81 -12.89 -31.23
C ASP A 45 -10.52 -12.60 -30.44
N LEU A 46 -9.80 -13.67 -30.08
CA LEU A 46 -8.59 -13.60 -29.27
C LEU A 46 -7.33 -13.96 -30.07
N PRO A 47 -6.26 -13.15 -30.00
CA PRO A 47 -5.02 -13.51 -30.65
C PRO A 47 -4.31 -14.65 -29.90
N ARG A 48 -3.68 -15.54 -30.67
CA ARG A 48 -3.01 -16.74 -30.16
C ARG A 48 -1.94 -16.44 -29.11
N ARG A 49 -1.24 -15.30 -29.24
CA ARG A 49 -0.24 -14.84 -28.27
C ARG A 49 -0.85 -14.63 -26.87
N THR A 50 -2.03 -14.02 -26.80
CA THR A 50 -2.75 -13.78 -25.53
C THR A 50 -3.17 -15.09 -24.89
N ALA A 51 -3.71 -16.03 -25.69
CA ALA A 51 -4.10 -17.34 -25.19
C ALA A 51 -2.92 -18.15 -24.64
N ASN A 52 -1.80 -18.20 -25.37
CA ASN A 52 -0.58 -18.85 -24.90
C ASN A 52 -0.08 -18.24 -23.58
N TYR A 53 -0.10 -16.91 -23.47
CA TYR A 53 0.25 -16.21 -22.26
C TYR A 53 -0.68 -16.59 -21.09
N TRP A 54 -2.00 -16.62 -21.31
CA TRP A 54 -2.96 -17.03 -20.28
C TRP A 54 -2.81 -18.49 -19.86
N LEU A 55 -2.59 -19.40 -20.80
CA LEU A 55 -2.31 -20.81 -20.50
C LEU A 55 -1.01 -20.97 -19.71
N SER A 56 0.05 -20.22 -20.04
CA SER A 56 1.29 -20.19 -19.28
C SER A 56 1.08 -19.68 -17.85
N GLN A 57 0.30 -18.59 -17.68
CA GLN A 57 -0.07 -18.10 -16.36
C GLN A 57 -0.83 -19.16 -15.57
N ARG A 58 -1.81 -19.82 -16.18
CA ARG A 58 -2.57 -20.91 -15.53
C ARG A 58 -1.69 -22.07 -15.10
N ARG A 59 -0.69 -22.46 -15.90
CA ARG A 59 0.29 -23.48 -15.49
C ARG A 59 1.11 -23.06 -14.26
N ARG A 60 1.39 -21.75 -14.11
CA ARG A 60 2.21 -21.22 -13.01
C ARG A 60 1.43 -21.02 -11.71
N ILE A 61 0.21 -20.49 -11.76
CA ILE A 61 -0.58 -20.08 -10.58
C ILE A 61 -1.95 -20.76 -10.45
N GLY A 62 -2.25 -21.72 -11.32
CA GLY A 62 -3.49 -22.49 -11.28
C GLY A 62 -4.75 -21.64 -11.60
N LYS A 63 -5.85 -21.92 -10.88
CA LYS A 63 -7.15 -21.26 -11.07
C LYS A 63 -7.13 -19.75 -10.76
N GLU A 64 -6.14 -19.27 -10.00
CA GLU A 64 -5.99 -17.82 -9.77
C GLU A 64 -5.66 -17.04 -11.05
N ALA A 65 -5.20 -17.73 -12.10
CA ALA A 65 -4.99 -17.12 -13.41
C ALA A 65 -6.27 -16.54 -14.04
N TYR A 66 -7.46 -16.92 -13.59
CA TYR A 66 -8.74 -16.46 -14.17
C TYR A 66 -8.99 -15.00 -13.81
N ARG A 67 -8.43 -14.56 -12.67
CA ARG A 67 -8.58 -13.21 -12.15
C ARG A 67 -7.51 -12.27 -12.72
N ARG A 68 -7.75 -10.96 -12.58
CA ARG A 68 -6.72 -9.95 -12.80
C ARG A 68 -5.69 -10.09 -11.68
N THR A 69 -4.58 -10.75 -11.94
CA THR A 69 -3.44 -10.76 -11.02
C THR A 69 -2.69 -9.45 -11.18
N ARG A 70 -2.59 -8.67 -10.10
CA ARG A 70 -1.63 -7.57 -10.07
C ARG A 70 -0.23 -8.18 -10.23
N PRO A 71 0.65 -7.64 -11.07
CA PRO A 71 2.03 -8.08 -11.07
C PRO A 71 2.59 -7.84 -9.67
N ASN A 72 2.95 -8.92 -8.97
CA ASN A 72 3.75 -8.81 -7.77
C ASN A 72 5.11 -8.28 -8.23
N SER A 73 5.54 -7.14 -7.69
CA SER A 73 6.88 -6.64 -8.01
C SER A 73 7.89 -7.53 -7.30
N ASP A 74 8.64 -8.32 -8.06
CA ASP A 74 9.81 -9.03 -7.53
C ASP A 74 10.89 -8.06 -7.02
N ARG A 75 10.80 -6.79 -7.44
CA ARG A 75 11.58 -5.70 -6.87
C ARG A 75 11.07 -5.40 -5.46
N LEU A 76 11.72 -5.98 -4.47
CA LEU A 76 11.70 -5.47 -3.11
C LEU A 76 12.05 -3.97 -3.20
N GLY A 77 11.21 -3.12 -2.63
CA GLY A 77 11.38 -1.67 -2.69
C GLY A 77 12.74 -1.20 -2.17
N ARG A 78 12.99 0.11 -2.22
CA ARG A 78 14.24 0.69 -1.71
C ARG A 78 14.51 0.20 -0.28
N ARG A 79 15.73 -0.29 -0.04
CA ARG A 79 16.18 -0.69 1.30
C ARG A 79 15.95 0.47 2.28
N ARG A 80 15.43 0.16 3.47
CA ARG A 80 15.23 1.18 4.52
C ARG A 80 16.60 1.76 4.89
N ALA A 81 16.66 3.08 5.06
CA ALA A 81 17.89 3.78 5.46
C ALA A 81 18.34 3.39 6.89
N ILE A 82 17.37 3.03 7.75
CA ILE A 82 17.62 2.59 9.11
C ILE A 82 17.56 1.07 9.18
N THR A 83 18.57 0.46 9.79
CA THR A 83 18.66 -0.99 9.98
C THR A 83 17.75 -1.47 11.11
N SER A 84 17.37 -2.75 11.09
CA SER A 84 16.59 -3.35 12.20
C SER A 84 17.24 -3.18 13.57
N PRO A 85 18.56 -3.44 13.76
CA PRO A 85 19.21 -3.27 15.05
C PRO A 85 19.17 -1.84 15.58
N GLN A 86 19.27 -0.84 14.70
CA GLN A 86 19.14 0.56 15.09
C GLN A 86 17.72 0.88 15.59
N LEU A 87 16.69 0.38 14.90
CA LEU A 87 15.30 0.54 15.35
C LEU A 87 15.07 -0.15 16.71
N ASP A 88 15.65 -1.33 16.90
CA ASP A 88 15.50 -2.07 18.16
C ASP A 88 16.23 -1.35 19.32
N ALA A 89 17.39 -0.73 19.06
CA ALA A 89 18.10 0.10 20.02
C ALA A 89 17.29 1.35 20.42
N ILE A 90 16.65 2.01 19.46
CA ILE A 90 15.78 3.17 19.72
C ILE A 90 14.59 2.78 20.58
N VAL A 91 14.00 1.59 20.34
CA VAL A 91 12.79 1.15 21.06
C VAL A 91 13.07 0.55 22.44
N SER A 92 14.32 0.15 22.67
CA SER A 92 14.77 -0.49 23.90
C SER A 92 14.39 0.31 25.15
N SER A 93 14.02 -0.41 26.22
CA SER A 93 13.81 0.19 27.54
C SER A 93 15.10 0.76 28.15
N GLN A 94 16.26 0.37 27.63
CA GLN A 94 17.56 0.87 28.04
C GLN A 94 17.96 2.17 27.31
N ASN A 95 17.15 2.65 26.36
CA ASN A 95 17.41 3.92 25.69
C ASN A 95 17.16 5.09 26.67
N PRO A 96 18.19 5.91 27.02
CA PRO A 96 18.03 6.99 28.00
C PRO A 96 17.18 8.15 27.46
N ILE A 97 17.04 8.27 26.14
CA ILE A 97 16.26 9.34 25.49
C ILE A 97 14.98 8.82 24.84
N ARG A 98 14.52 7.66 25.31
CA ARG A 98 13.34 6.95 24.78
C ARG A 98 12.09 7.83 24.73
N GLU A 99 11.92 8.70 25.72
CA GLU A 99 10.72 9.54 25.86
C GLU A 99 10.85 10.89 25.16
N LEU A 100 12.05 11.24 24.67
CA LEU A 100 12.28 12.50 23.96
C LEU A 100 11.69 12.47 22.54
N PRO A 101 11.47 13.65 21.91
CA PRO A 101 11.00 13.74 20.54
C PRO A 101 11.85 12.94 19.54
N TYR A 102 11.24 12.56 18.40
CA TYR A 102 11.91 11.79 17.36
C TYR A 102 13.16 12.50 16.83
N GLU A 103 13.16 13.82 16.77
CA GLU A 103 14.30 14.64 16.36
C GLU A 103 15.51 14.42 17.28
N ALA A 104 15.30 14.33 18.60
CA ALA A 104 16.37 14.05 19.55
C ALA A 104 16.93 12.62 19.35
N ASN A 105 16.06 11.65 19.08
CA ASN A 105 16.47 10.28 18.76
C ASN A 105 17.25 10.19 17.44
N ILE A 106 16.87 10.97 16.43
CA ILE A 106 17.62 11.04 15.16
C ILE A 106 19.05 11.52 15.39
N THR A 107 19.22 12.61 16.16
CA THR A 107 20.53 13.17 16.45
C THR A 107 21.38 12.24 17.32
N HIS A 108 20.79 11.65 18.37
CA HIS A 108 21.52 10.78 19.30
C HIS A 108 22.03 9.48 18.65
N PHE A 109 21.19 8.84 17.82
CA PHE A 109 21.57 7.60 17.12
C PHE A 109 22.25 7.85 15.77
N ASN A 110 22.52 9.12 15.42
CA ASN A 110 23.13 9.57 14.18
C ASN A 110 22.51 8.89 12.94
N LEU A 111 21.18 8.96 12.83
CA LEU A 111 20.45 8.27 11.77
C LEU A 111 20.53 9.05 10.45
N ASP A 112 20.63 8.32 9.33
CA ASP A 112 20.58 8.89 7.97
C ASP A 112 19.14 9.22 7.54
N ILE A 113 18.44 9.98 8.38
CA ILE A 113 17.11 10.53 8.13
C ILE A 113 17.03 11.91 8.79
N THR A 114 16.30 12.83 8.17
CA THR A 114 16.22 14.21 8.65
C THR A 114 14.92 14.55 9.37
N THR A 115 13.87 13.72 9.24
CA THR A 115 12.53 14.05 9.73
C THR A 115 12.04 13.06 10.78
N GLY A 116 11.47 13.56 11.88
CA GLY A 116 10.82 12.74 12.89
C GLY A 116 9.68 11.88 12.31
N ARG A 117 9.00 12.37 11.27
CA ARG A 117 7.98 11.60 10.53
C ARG A 117 8.55 10.35 9.86
N ALA A 118 9.75 10.43 9.29
CA ALA A 118 10.41 9.27 8.71
C ALA A 118 10.78 8.26 9.80
N LEU A 119 11.26 8.71 10.96
CA LEU A 119 11.55 7.82 12.09
C LEU A 119 10.26 7.14 12.60
N HIS A 120 9.20 7.90 12.82
CA HIS A 120 7.88 7.38 13.19
C HIS A 120 7.40 6.29 12.22
N ASN A 121 7.47 6.53 10.91
CA ASN A 121 7.04 5.56 9.90
C ASN A 121 7.88 4.28 9.88
N ASN A 122 9.16 4.35 10.26
CA ASN A 122 10.01 3.17 10.42
C ASN A 122 9.71 2.40 11.70
N LEU A 123 9.32 3.11 12.76
CA LEU A 123 9.01 2.55 14.07
C LEU A 123 7.59 2.00 14.17
N LYS A 124 6.59 2.56 13.47
CA LYS A 124 5.16 2.22 13.65
C LYS A 124 4.83 0.72 13.55
N ASP A 125 5.62 -0.04 12.79
CA ASP A 125 5.41 -1.49 12.58
C ASP A 125 6.12 -2.33 13.66
N ARG A 126 6.86 -1.71 14.59
CA ARG A 126 7.58 -2.36 15.69
C ARG A 126 6.71 -2.44 16.94
N ARG A 127 6.88 -3.53 17.69
CA ARG A 127 6.29 -3.69 19.03
C ARG A 127 6.73 -2.53 19.93
N ASP A 128 5.82 -1.96 20.71
CA ASP A 128 6.05 -0.85 21.65
C ASP A 128 6.33 0.53 21.04
N ALA A 129 6.25 0.70 19.72
CA ALA A 129 6.44 1.98 19.01
C ALA A 129 5.38 3.06 19.30
N GLY A 130 4.25 2.70 19.92
CA GLY A 130 3.17 3.62 20.28
C GLY A 130 3.48 4.56 21.46
N ARG A 131 4.65 4.44 22.11
CA ARG A 131 4.98 5.17 23.36
C ARG A 131 6.01 6.31 23.21
N PHE A 132 6.62 6.49 22.05
CA PHE A 132 7.70 7.49 21.82
C PHE A 132 7.19 8.91 21.59
N VAL A 133 5.88 9.09 21.62
CA VAL A 133 5.27 10.40 21.64
C VAL A 133 5.06 10.70 23.11
N GLU A 134 5.96 11.47 23.71
CA GLU A 134 5.55 12.34 24.79
C GLU A 134 4.28 13.01 24.27
N GLN A 135 3.15 12.73 24.91
CA GLN A 135 1.93 13.49 24.70
C GLN A 135 2.26 14.91 25.14
N GLN A 136 2.91 15.67 24.26
CA GLN A 136 2.86 17.12 24.22
C GLN A 136 1.39 17.41 23.93
N GLY A 137 0.56 17.24 24.95
CA GLY A 137 -0.85 17.56 24.90
C GLY A 137 -0.89 18.98 24.37
N LYS A 138 -1.53 19.16 23.21
CA LYS A 138 -1.57 20.47 22.56
C LYS A 138 -1.91 21.49 23.65
N PRO A 139 -1.07 22.51 23.89
CA PRO A 139 -1.37 23.49 24.91
C PRO A 139 -2.76 24.00 24.61
N VAL A 140 -3.66 23.88 25.58
CA VAL A 140 -5.06 24.26 25.39
C VAL A 140 -5.04 25.73 24.96
N SER A 141 -5.57 26.01 23.78
CA SER A 141 -5.55 27.37 23.25
C SER A 141 -6.18 28.32 24.28
N PRO A 142 -5.73 29.57 24.40
CA PRO A 142 -6.28 30.51 25.38
C PRO A 142 -7.81 30.62 25.28
N ARG A 143 -8.35 30.53 24.05
CA ARG A 143 -9.79 30.47 23.79
C ARG A 143 -10.46 29.22 24.39
N ASN A 144 -9.90 28.04 24.17
CA ASN A 144 -10.46 26.80 24.71
C ASN A 144 -10.31 26.71 26.23
N ARG A 145 -9.25 27.31 26.79
CA ARG A 145 -9.07 27.43 28.24
C ARG A 145 -10.21 28.26 28.83
N ARG A 146 -10.46 29.45 28.28
CA ARG A 146 -11.59 30.32 28.69
C ARG A 146 -12.94 29.62 28.56
N LEU A 147 -13.24 28.97 27.44
CA LEU A 147 -14.50 28.24 27.27
C LEU A 147 -14.70 27.13 28.33
N ARG A 148 -13.62 26.46 28.75
CA ARG A 148 -13.69 25.44 29.81
C ARG A 148 -13.87 26.07 31.19
N GLU A 149 -13.21 27.20 31.46
CA GLU A 149 -13.39 27.98 32.69
C GLU A 149 -14.82 28.52 32.79
N ASP A 150 -15.35 29.09 31.71
CA ASP A 150 -16.72 29.59 31.61
C ASP A 150 -17.73 28.45 31.78
N TYR A 151 -17.52 27.29 31.13
CA TYR A 151 -18.36 26.11 31.34
C TYR A 151 -18.29 25.58 32.77
N GLY A 152 -17.11 25.55 33.40
CA GLY A 152 -16.96 25.14 34.79
C GLY A 152 -17.65 26.08 35.78
N ARG A 153 -17.71 27.37 35.44
CA ARG A 153 -18.30 28.43 36.28
C ARG A 153 -19.81 28.59 36.10
N PHE A 154 -20.30 28.48 34.86
CA PHE A 154 -21.69 28.80 34.50
C PHE A 154 -22.46 27.61 33.89
N GLY A 155 -21.78 26.54 33.47
CA GLY A 155 -22.39 25.40 32.80
C GLY A 155 -23.23 24.50 33.70
N ARG A 156 -23.15 24.64 35.04
CA ARG A 156 -24.04 23.93 35.99
C ARG A 156 -25.47 24.46 35.96
N GLU A 157 -25.68 25.68 35.49
CA GLU A 157 -26.98 26.37 35.46
C GLU A 157 -27.64 26.33 34.07
N GLN A 158 -26.94 25.85 33.05
CA GLN A 158 -27.50 25.73 31.71
C GLN A 158 -28.31 24.43 31.60
N PRO A 159 -29.60 24.49 31.23
CA PRO A 159 -30.38 23.29 30.98
C PRO A 159 -29.79 22.54 29.78
N LEU A 160 -29.64 21.22 29.91
CA LEU A 160 -29.29 20.34 28.79
C LEU A 160 -30.46 20.33 27.81
N ILE A 161 -30.42 21.20 26.81
CA ILE A 161 -31.41 21.23 25.73
C ILE A 161 -30.96 20.22 24.66
N GLY A 162 -31.64 19.08 24.62
CA GLY A 162 -31.47 18.07 23.58
C GLY A 162 -31.33 16.66 24.14
N TYR A 163 -32.48 16.01 24.36
CA TYR A 163 -32.66 14.57 24.18
C TYR A 163 -33.82 14.36 23.21
#